data_AF-A0AAN6L521-F1
#
_entry.id   AF-A0AAN6L521-F1
#
_cell.length_a   1.000
_cell.length_b   1.000
_cell.length_c   1.000
_cell.angle_alpha   90.00
_cell.angle_beta   90.00
_cell.angle_gamma   90.00
#
_symmetry.space_group_name_H-M   'P 1'
#
loop_
_entity.id
_entity.type
_entity.pdbx_description
1 polymer ?
#
loop_
_entity_poly.entity_id
_entity_poly.type
_entity_poly.pdbx_seq_one_letter_code
_entity_poly.pdbx_strand_id
1 'polypeptide(L)'
;MAEKCFKLTKHQLEGVPFMCGIPGTYSVGHHVSRKRKVRLVSVRAAKEVAIKIHGSIAAIAPTGPVMGEGGARIREFHTYKSLLDAPLEPLSQNPSTLPSQEIAPRDRYCGMASVPFPSLQPDGSVEHGLWCRGCALMWEDYRFGQLASDVVTQLSVPGVSTYYVLLGRRQRARSKSEFLEHIKSCHGALELAPELRSKRVKE
;
A
#
# COMPACT_ATOMS: atom_id res chain seq x y z
N MET A 1 18.33 2.20 7.12
CA MET A 1 17.24 3.21 7.21
C MET A 1 16.48 3.05 8.52
N ALA A 2 15.95 1.86 8.82
CA ALA A 2 15.27 1.59 10.09
C ALA A 2 16.13 1.97 11.31
N GLU A 3 17.41 1.55 11.33
CA GLU A 3 18.35 1.90 12.42
C GLU A 3 18.42 3.40 12.69
N LYS A 4 18.52 4.22 11.63
CA LYS A 4 18.60 5.69 11.73
C LYS A 4 17.27 6.31 12.13
N CYS A 5 16.18 5.92 11.46
CA CYS A 5 14.85 6.50 11.66
C CYS A 5 14.27 6.20 13.04
N PHE A 6 14.50 4.97 13.54
CA PHE A 6 13.92 4.49 14.81
C PHE A 6 14.93 4.46 15.96
N LYS A 7 16.16 4.95 15.74
CA LYS A 7 17.28 4.88 16.69
C LYS A 7 17.47 3.45 17.24
N LEU A 8 17.47 2.47 16.34
CA LEU A 8 17.63 1.05 16.66
C LEU A 8 19.01 0.55 16.23
N THR A 9 19.56 -0.40 16.98
CA THR A 9 20.76 -1.13 16.57
C THR A 9 20.40 -2.33 15.69
N LYS A 10 21.37 -2.82 14.92
CA LYS A 10 21.20 -4.05 14.14
C LYS A 10 20.75 -5.25 15.00
N HIS A 11 21.30 -5.41 16.20
CA HIS A 11 20.91 -6.47 17.13
C HIS A 11 19.45 -6.35 17.57
N GLN A 12 18.96 -5.13 17.81
CA GLN A 12 17.55 -4.90 18.17
C GLN A 12 16.59 -5.24 17.02
N LEU A 13 17.07 -5.22 15.77
CA LEU A 13 16.31 -5.59 14.58
C LEU A 13 16.41 -7.08 14.21
N GLU A 14 17.26 -7.88 14.86
CA GLU A 14 17.42 -9.31 14.52
C GLU A 14 16.16 -10.13 14.82
N GLY A 15 15.38 -9.74 15.83
CA GLY A 15 14.09 -10.35 16.15
C GLY A 15 12.91 -9.87 15.30
N VAL A 16 13.12 -8.92 14.38
CA VAL A 16 12.03 -8.34 13.58
C VAL A 16 11.88 -9.10 12.26
N PRO A 17 10.65 -9.54 11.91
CA PRO A 17 10.40 -10.12 10.59
C PRO A 17 10.81 -9.17 9.47
N PHE A 18 11.55 -9.69 8.50
CA PHE A 18 12.01 -8.93 7.35
C PHE A 18 11.66 -9.64 6.04
N MET A 19 11.39 -8.85 5.02
CA MET A 19 11.26 -9.29 3.65
C MET A 19 12.58 -9.07 2.92
N CYS A 20 12.96 -10.01 2.05
CA CYS A 20 14.07 -9.81 1.13
C CYS A 20 13.54 -9.26 -0.18
N GLY A 21 14.03 -8.10 -0.58
CA GLY A 21 13.81 -7.57 -1.93
C GLY A 21 14.45 -8.49 -2.97
N ILE A 22 13.77 -8.67 -4.10
CA ILE A 22 14.28 -9.44 -5.22
C ILE A 22 15.41 -8.62 -5.87
N PRO A 23 16.63 -9.16 -6.02
CA PRO A 23 17.72 -8.43 -6.66
C PRO A 23 17.42 -8.25 -8.15
N GLY A 24 17.80 -7.09 -8.72
CA GLY A 24 17.59 -6.86 -10.15
C GLY A 24 17.66 -5.40 -10.57
N THR A 25 17.38 -5.18 -11.85
CA THR A 25 17.14 -3.87 -12.43
C THR A 25 15.65 -3.70 -12.64
N TYR A 26 15.06 -2.75 -11.93
CA TYR A 26 13.64 -2.41 -12.04
C TYR A 26 13.50 -1.08 -12.76
N SER A 27 12.59 -1.03 -13.72
CA SER A 27 12.24 0.20 -14.42
C SER A 27 10.75 0.47 -14.25
N VAL A 28 10.43 1.61 -13.62
CA VAL A 28 9.05 2.08 -13.46
C VAL A 28 8.97 3.52 -13.96
N GLY A 29 8.24 3.73 -15.06
CA GLY A 29 8.22 5.01 -15.77
C GLY A 29 9.63 5.42 -16.20
N HIS A 30 10.06 6.62 -15.80
CA HIS A 30 11.41 7.14 -16.08
C HIS A 30 12.45 6.79 -15.02
N HIS A 31 12.10 5.97 -14.02
CA HIS A 31 12.99 5.61 -12.92
C HIS A 31 13.57 4.21 -13.12
N VAL A 32 14.90 4.13 -13.16
CA VAL A 32 15.65 2.86 -13.14
C VAL A 32 16.28 2.68 -11.76
N SER A 33 15.89 1.63 -11.06
CA SER A 33 16.51 1.24 -9.80
C SER A 33 17.31 -0.05 -10.00
N ARG A 34 18.62 0.03 -9.79
CA ARG A 34 19.51 -1.14 -9.73
C ARG A 34 19.79 -1.43 -8.27
N LYS A 35 19.26 -2.54 -7.76
CA LYS A 35 19.28 -2.79 -6.33
C LYS A 35 19.79 -4.19 -6.04
N ARG A 36 20.79 -4.23 -5.15
CA ARG A 36 21.24 -5.47 -4.51
C ARG A 36 20.10 -6.02 -3.64
N LYS A 37 20.23 -7.26 -3.17
CA LYS A 37 19.31 -7.84 -2.19
C LYS A 37 19.22 -6.92 -0.97
N VAL A 38 18.05 -6.32 -0.74
CA VAL A 38 17.80 -5.43 0.41
C VAL A 38 16.92 -6.15 1.43
N ARG A 39 17.16 -5.91 2.71
CA ARG A 39 16.26 -6.34 3.80
C ARG A 39 15.31 -5.20 4.10
N LEU A 40 14.02 -5.47 3.98
CA LEU A 40 12.93 -4.55 4.28
C LEU A 40 12.25 -5.02 5.55
N VAL A 41 11.98 -4.09 6.46
CA VAL A 41 11.21 -4.34 7.68
C VAL A 41 9.92 -3.54 7.61
N SER A 42 8.85 -4.06 8.21
CA SER A 42 7.61 -3.28 8.28
C SER A 42 7.82 -2.07 9.19
N VAL A 43 7.24 -0.93 8.80
CA VAL A 43 7.27 0.29 9.61
C VAL A 43 6.67 0.04 10.97
N ARG A 44 5.53 -0.66 11.01
CA ARG A 44 4.85 -1.07 12.25
C ARG A 44 5.78 -1.85 13.19
N ALA A 45 6.41 -2.93 12.70
CA ALA A 45 7.23 -3.79 13.55
C ALA A 45 8.48 -3.06 14.06
N ALA A 46 9.13 -2.25 13.21
CA ALA A 46 10.24 -1.40 13.66
C ALA A 46 9.79 -0.37 14.71
N LYS A 47 8.61 0.22 14.52
CA LYS A 47 8.01 1.21 15.42
C LYS A 47 7.63 0.61 16.78
N GLU A 48 7.07 -0.60 16.81
CA GLU A 48 6.76 -1.35 18.04
C GLU A 48 8.02 -1.64 18.86
N VAL A 49 9.09 -2.11 18.21
CA VAL A 49 10.39 -2.33 18.88
C VAL A 49 10.97 -1.01 19.41
N ALA A 50 10.87 0.07 18.63
CA ALA A 50 11.34 1.38 19.06
C ALA A 50 10.58 1.92 20.28
N ILE A 51 9.25 1.79 20.32
CA ILE A 51 8.44 2.18 21.48
C ILE A 51 8.83 1.37 22.70
N LYS A 52 9.05 0.06 22.56
CA LYS A 52 9.46 -0.80 23.67
C LYS A 52 10.80 -0.37 24.29
N ILE A 53 11.73 0.14 23.48
CA ILE A 53 13.08 0.53 23.94
C ILE A 53 13.12 1.98 24.43
N HIS A 54 12.50 2.90 23.70
CA HIS A 54 12.58 4.35 23.94
C HIS A 54 11.38 4.91 24.70
N GLY A 55 10.39 4.07 25.03
CA GLY A 55 9.15 4.42 25.73
C GLY A 55 8.12 5.13 24.87
N SER A 56 8.53 5.97 23.91
CA SER A 56 7.62 6.67 23.00
C SER A 56 8.28 7.06 21.68
N ILE A 57 7.46 7.37 20.67
CA ILE A 57 7.92 7.89 19.39
C ILE A 57 8.41 9.33 19.49
N ALA A 58 7.86 10.11 20.43
CA ALA A 58 8.30 11.49 20.67
C ALA A 58 9.78 11.54 21.08
N ALA A 59 10.28 10.54 21.83
CA ALA A 59 11.68 10.46 22.24
C ALA A 59 12.66 10.24 21.06
N ILE A 60 12.16 9.74 19.93
CA ILE A 60 12.96 9.45 18.73
C ILE A 60 12.65 10.35 17.55
N ALA A 61 11.78 11.36 17.74
CA ALA A 61 11.42 12.30 16.69
C ALA A 61 12.68 12.99 16.10
N PRO A 62 12.78 13.13 14.77
CA PRO A 62 13.89 13.80 14.14
C PRO A 62 13.85 15.29 14.51
N THR A 63 15.02 15.86 14.80
CA THR A 63 15.17 17.31 14.88
C THR A 63 14.89 17.94 13.53
N GLY A 64 14.18 19.06 13.52
CA GLY A 64 13.86 19.81 12.30
C GLY A 64 15.11 20.17 11.50
N PRO A 65 15.01 20.33 10.17
CA PRO A 65 16.14 20.77 9.36
C PRO A 65 16.57 22.18 9.77
N VAL A 66 17.87 22.42 9.80
CA VAL A 66 18.44 23.74 10.11
C VAL A 66 18.47 24.60 8.84
N MET A 67 18.27 25.91 8.97
CA MET A 67 18.42 26.83 7.84
C MET A 67 19.79 26.68 7.18
N GLY A 68 19.81 26.50 5.86
CA GLY A 68 21.04 26.27 5.08
C GLY A 68 21.40 24.80 4.85
N GLU A 69 20.63 23.84 5.37
CA GLU A 69 20.85 22.43 5.07
C GLU A 69 20.53 22.09 3.60
N GLY A 70 21.41 21.30 2.97
CA GLY A 70 21.21 20.85 1.59
C GLY A 70 19.94 20.02 1.43
N GLY A 71 19.30 20.12 0.26
CA GLY A 71 18.00 19.49 -0.03
C GLY A 71 17.92 17.97 0.20
N ALA A 72 19.06 17.27 0.26
CA ALA A 72 19.12 15.85 0.63
C ALA A 72 18.73 15.60 2.10
N ARG A 73 19.18 16.44 3.04
CA ARG A 73 18.84 16.31 4.48
C ARG A 73 17.37 16.63 4.73
N ILE A 74 16.85 17.66 4.06
CA ILE A 74 15.42 18.02 4.13
C ILE A 74 14.56 16.83 3.67
N ARG A 75 14.91 16.18 2.56
CA ARG A 75 14.18 14.99 2.08
C ARG A 75 14.27 13.81 3.05
N GLU A 76 15.42 13.59 3.67
CA GLU A 76 15.60 12.55 4.68
C GLU A 76 14.74 12.82 5.92
N PHE A 77 14.71 14.06 6.40
CA PHE A 77 13.84 14.50 7.50
C PHE A 77 12.36 14.19 7.22
N HIS A 78 11.83 14.61 6.07
CA HIS A 78 10.44 14.34 5.70
C HIS A 78 10.14 12.84 5.57
N THR A 79 11.11 12.07 5.08
CA THR A 79 10.99 10.60 5.00
C THR A 79 10.87 10.02 6.41
N TYR A 80 11.74 10.40 7.35
CA TYR A 80 11.70 9.89 8.71
C TYR A 80 10.44 10.31 9.45
N LYS A 81 10.04 11.57 9.31
CA LYS A 81 8.79 12.06 9.87
C LYS A 81 7.59 11.25 9.37
N SER A 82 7.45 11.05 8.06
CA SER A 82 6.38 10.23 7.48
C SER A 82 6.35 8.80 8.02
N LEU A 83 7.52 8.15 8.20
CA LEU A 83 7.59 6.79 8.76
C LEU A 83 7.24 6.74 10.25
N LEU A 84 7.59 7.77 11.02
CA LEU A 84 7.25 7.87 12.44
C LEU A 84 5.78 8.23 12.65
N ASP A 85 5.19 9.03 11.77
CA ASP A 85 3.79 9.43 11.81
C ASP A 85 2.84 8.32 11.29
N ALA A 86 3.39 7.30 10.62
CA ALA A 86 2.60 6.17 10.11
C ALA A 86 1.84 5.45 11.25
N PRO A 87 0.55 5.11 11.06
CA PRO A 87 -0.26 4.49 12.10
C PRO A 87 0.28 3.10 12.47
N LEU A 88 0.15 2.73 13.75
CA LEU A 88 0.43 1.37 14.21
C LEU A 88 -0.71 0.42 13.85
N GLU A 89 -1.94 0.92 13.91
CA GLU A 89 -3.12 0.14 13.58
C GLU A 89 -3.21 -0.10 12.07
N PRO A 90 -3.75 -1.26 11.66
CA PRO A 90 -4.09 -1.50 10.26
C PRO A 90 -4.99 -0.38 9.73
N LEU A 91 -4.79 -0.03 8.46
CA LEU A 91 -5.66 0.93 7.79
C LEU A 91 -7.09 0.35 7.75
N SER A 92 -8.05 1.13 8.26
CA SER A 92 -9.47 0.75 8.29
C SER A 92 -10.11 0.73 6.91
N GLN A 93 -9.47 1.36 5.93
CA GLN A 93 -9.95 1.51 4.56
C GLN A 93 -8.87 1.11 3.56
N ASN A 94 -9.29 0.93 2.30
CA ASN A 94 -8.39 0.64 1.21
C ASN A 94 -7.35 1.78 1.07
N PRO A 95 -6.03 1.50 1.06
CA PRO A 95 -5.02 2.53 0.88
C PRO A 95 -5.23 3.38 -0.38
N SER A 96 -5.77 2.80 -1.45
CA SER A 96 -6.03 3.51 -2.70
C SER A 96 -7.22 4.47 -2.66
N THR A 97 -7.98 4.50 -1.56
CA THR A 97 -9.06 5.48 -1.31
C THR A 97 -8.65 6.51 -0.26
N LEU A 98 -7.42 6.46 0.25
CA LEU A 98 -6.93 7.47 1.17
C LEU A 98 -6.40 8.68 0.36
N PRO A 99 -6.68 9.92 0.80
CA PRO A 99 -6.06 11.11 0.23
C PRO A 99 -4.54 10.96 0.18
N SER A 100 -3.94 11.35 -0.94
CA SER A 100 -2.48 11.39 -1.05
C SER A 100 -1.95 12.35 0.01
N GLN A 101 -0.99 11.91 0.83
CA GLN A 101 -0.25 12.84 1.66
C GLN A 101 0.62 13.70 0.73
N GLU A 102 0.45 15.01 0.78
CA GLU A 102 1.19 15.97 -0.07
C GLU A 102 2.72 15.83 0.06
N ILE A 103 3.18 15.24 1.17
CA ILE A 103 4.59 15.05 1.52
C ILE A 103 4.91 13.55 1.71
N ALA A 104 4.29 12.67 0.92
CA ALA A 104 4.70 11.27 0.90
C ALA A 104 6.14 11.15 0.37
N PRO A 105 7.05 10.47 1.08
CA PRO A 105 8.41 10.27 0.58
C PRO A 105 8.39 9.48 -0.72
N ARG A 106 9.24 9.86 -1.68
CA ARG A 106 9.39 9.10 -2.93
C ARG A 106 9.84 7.68 -2.61
N ASP A 107 9.09 6.70 -3.13
CA ASP A 107 9.47 5.29 -3.04
C ASP A 107 10.79 5.05 -3.82
N ARG A 108 11.85 4.75 -3.08
CA ARG A 108 13.18 4.44 -3.64
C ARG A 108 13.34 2.98 -4.06
N TYR A 109 12.33 2.15 -3.80
CA TYR A 109 12.27 0.72 -4.07
C TYR A 109 11.17 0.38 -5.09
N CYS A 110 10.77 1.37 -5.90
CA CYS A 110 9.73 1.23 -6.89
C CYS A 110 9.93 -0.02 -7.76
N GLY A 111 8.89 -0.85 -7.87
CA GLY A 111 8.89 -2.10 -8.63
C GLY A 111 9.58 -3.29 -7.97
N MET A 112 10.24 -3.13 -6.82
CA MET A 112 11.02 -4.20 -6.17
C MET A 112 10.22 -5.18 -5.31
N ALA A 113 8.97 -4.85 -4.99
CA ALA A 113 8.12 -5.70 -4.18
C ALA A 113 6.95 -6.20 -5.04
N SER A 114 7.02 -7.48 -5.40
CA SER A 114 5.83 -8.27 -5.70
C SER A 114 5.62 -9.16 -4.48
N VAL A 115 4.54 -8.91 -3.74
CA VAL A 115 4.15 -9.76 -2.63
C VAL A 115 3.03 -10.63 -3.19
N PRO A 116 3.26 -11.94 -3.46
CA PRO A 116 2.13 -12.84 -3.57
C PRO A 116 1.33 -12.69 -2.27
N PHE A 117 0.00 -12.68 -2.35
CA PHE A 117 -0.86 -12.49 -1.17
C PHE A 117 -1.35 -13.86 -0.67
N PRO A 118 -0.57 -14.58 0.17
CA PRO A 118 -1.09 -15.64 1.00
C PRO A 118 -1.63 -15.01 2.29
N SER A 119 -2.94 -15.04 2.49
CA SER A 119 -3.51 -14.95 3.83
C SER A 119 -3.39 -16.34 4.46
N LEU A 120 -2.70 -16.44 5.60
CA LEU A 120 -2.82 -17.61 6.47
C LEU A 120 -4.13 -17.49 7.23
N GLN A 121 -5.02 -18.45 7.02
CA GLN A 121 -6.27 -18.54 7.76
C GLN A 121 -6.00 -19.05 9.19
N PRO A 122 -6.92 -18.84 10.16
CA PRO A 122 -6.76 -19.31 11.53
C PRO A 122 -6.53 -20.82 11.66
N ASP A 123 -6.99 -21.60 10.67
CA ASP A 123 -6.81 -23.06 10.58
C ASP A 123 -5.46 -23.48 9.95
N GLY A 124 -4.59 -22.53 9.63
CA GLY A 124 -3.29 -22.76 9.00
C GLY A 124 -3.36 -23.01 7.48
N SER A 125 -4.54 -22.94 6.87
CA SER A 125 -4.68 -23.03 5.43
C SER A 125 -4.16 -21.76 4.73
N VAL A 126 -3.59 -21.96 3.54
CA VAL A 126 -3.13 -20.86 2.70
C VAL A 126 -4.26 -20.47 1.75
N GLU A 127 -4.68 -19.23 1.84
CA GLU A 127 -5.61 -18.66 0.88
C GLU A 127 -4.84 -17.94 -0.24
N HIS A 128 -5.08 -18.39 -1.47
CA HIS A 128 -4.59 -17.72 -2.66
C HIS A 128 -5.55 -16.59 -3.00
N GLY A 129 -5.11 -15.34 -2.82
CA GLY A 129 -5.94 -14.17 -3.08
C GLY A 129 -6.53 -14.12 -4.50
N LEU A 130 -7.75 -13.60 -4.62
CA LEU A 130 -8.51 -13.51 -5.86
C LEU A 130 -8.50 -12.09 -6.44
N TRP A 131 -8.22 -11.98 -7.74
CA TRP A 131 -8.33 -10.73 -8.50
C TRP A 131 -9.66 -10.66 -9.26
N CYS A 132 -10.26 -9.48 -9.28
CA CYS A 132 -11.53 -9.25 -9.95
C CYS A 132 -11.29 -8.85 -11.41
N ARG A 133 -11.70 -9.72 -12.35
CA ARG A 133 -11.65 -9.42 -13.80
C ARG A 133 -12.45 -8.16 -14.15
N GLY A 134 -13.59 -7.94 -13.49
CA GLY A 134 -14.39 -6.73 -13.65
C GLY A 134 -13.64 -5.44 -13.28
N CYS A 135 -12.80 -5.46 -12.23
CA CYS A 135 -11.94 -4.32 -11.92
C CYS A 135 -10.84 -4.10 -12.96
N ALA A 136 -10.34 -5.16 -13.60
CA ALA A 136 -9.38 -5.04 -14.68
C ALA A 136 -10.02 -4.39 -15.93
N LEU A 137 -11.26 -4.78 -16.28
CA LEU A 137 -11.99 -4.18 -17.40
C LEU A 137 -12.30 -2.70 -17.16
N MET A 138 -12.91 -2.35 -16.02
CA MET A 138 -13.20 -0.95 -15.70
C MET A 138 -11.94 -0.06 -15.76
N TRP A 139 -10.79 -0.60 -15.38
CA TRP A 139 -9.52 0.10 -15.48
C TRP A 139 -9.11 0.34 -16.94
N GLU A 140 -9.26 -0.66 -17.80
CA GLU A 140 -8.98 -0.55 -19.24
C GLU A 140 -9.93 0.46 -19.88
N ASP A 141 -11.23 0.34 -19.64
CA ASP A 141 -12.23 1.26 -20.17
C ASP A 141 -11.97 2.70 -19.71
N TYR A 142 -11.64 2.90 -18.43
CA TYR A 142 -11.28 4.23 -17.93
C TYR A 142 -10.04 4.80 -18.63
N ARG A 143 -8.99 3.96 -18.80
CA ARG A 143 -7.74 4.37 -19.46
C ARG A 143 -7.97 4.78 -20.91
N PHE A 144 -8.96 4.18 -21.59
CA PHE A 144 -9.31 4.49 -22.98
C PHE A 144 -10.46 5.50 -23.10
N GLY A 145 -10.95 6.08 -22.00
CA GLY A 145 -12.05 7.05 -22.02
C GLY A 145 -13.42 6.45 -22.38
N GLN A 146 -13.58 5.14 -22.21
CA GLN A 146 -14.78 4.37 -22.54
C GLN A 146 -15.66 4.09 -21.30
N LEU A 147 -15.13 4.27 -20.09
CA LEU A 147 -15.91 4.08 -18.87
C LEU A 147 -16.96 5.20 -18.72
N ALA A 148 -18.22 4.81 -18.52
CA ALA A 148 -19.33 5.74 -18.40
C ALA A 148 -19.14 6.77 -17.26
N SER A 149 -19.51 8.03 -17.50
CA SER A 149 -19.21 9.15 -16.60
C SER A 149 -19.90 9.04 -15.24
N ASP A 150 -21.10 8.44 -15.20
CA ASP A 150 -21.84 8.17 -13.98
C ASP A 150 -21.09 7.15 -13.11
N VAL A 151 -20.51 6.12 -13.71
CA VAL A 151 -19.67 5.12 -13.02
C VAL A 151 -18.40 5.77 -12.49
N VAL A 152 -17.73 6.62 -13.27
CA VAL A 152 -16.56 7.39 -12.83
C VAL A 152 -16.92 8.26 -11.62
N THR A 153 -18.07 8.90 -11.63
CA THR A 153 -18.55 9.76 -10.54
C THR A 153 -18.82 8.94 -9.28
N GLN A 154 -19.50 7.80 -9.40
CA GLN A 154 -19.78 6.90 -8.27
C GLN A 154 -18.50 6.32 -7.62
N LEU A 155 -17.44 6.15 -8.40
CA LEU A 155 -16.16 5.61 -7.93
C LEU A 155 -15.20 6.70 -7.42
N SER A 156 -15.53 7.97 -7.61
CA SER A 156 -14.67 9.08 -7.21
C SER A 156 -14.68 9.23 -5.68
N VAL A 157 -13.49 9.42 -5.11
CA VAL A 157 -13.30 9.66 -3.68
C VAL A 157 -12.76 11.08 -3.51
N PRO A 158 -13.37 11.93 -2.67
CA PRO A 158 -12.90 13.30 -2.47
C PRO A 158 -11.41 13.36 -2.09
N GLY A 159 -10.64 14.20 -2.78
CA GLY A 159 -9.20 14.36 -2.53
C GLY A 159 -8.33 13.21 -3.07
N VAL A 160 -8.90 12.26 -3.83
CA VAL A 160 -8.17 11.13 -4.43
C VAL A 160 -8.44 11.11 -5.94
N SER A 161 -7.39 10.98 -6.74
CA SER A 161 -7.56 10.79 -8.18
C SER A 161 -8.27 9.46 -8.45
N THR A 162 -9.34 9.48 -9.26
CA THR A 162 -10.07 8.29 -9.69
C THR A 162 -9.16 7.26 -10.38
N TYR A 163 -8.08 7.73 -11.01
CA TYR A 163 -6.99 6.89 -11.52
C TYR A 163 -6.44 5.96 -10.42
N TYR A 164 -6.08 6.47 -9.25
CA TYR A 164 -5.52 5.66 -8.17
C TYR A 164 -6.55 4.72 -7.55
N VAL A 165 -7.81 5.15 -7.46
CA VAL A 165 -8.91 4.31 -6.96
C VAL A 165 -9.09 3.09 -7.86
N LEU A 166 -9.19 3.29 -9.18
CA LEU A 166 -9.37 2.21 -10.15
C LEU A 166 -8.13 1.32 -10.27
N LEU A 167 -6.93 1.91 -10.29
CA LEU A 167 -5.67 1.15 -10.31
C LEU A 167 -5.55 0.25 -9.08
N GLY A 168 -5.85 0.79 -7.89
CA GLY A 168 -5.87 0.05 -6.64
C GLY A 168 -6.87 -1.10 -6.65
N ARG A 169 -8.10 -0.86 -7.13
CA ARG A 169 -9.12 -1.90 -7.28
C ARG A 169 -8.68 -3.04 -8.19
N ARG A 170 -8.00 -2.73 -9.30
CA ARG A 170 -7.43 -3.71 -10.24
C ARG A 170 -6.30 -4.52 -9.62
N GLN A 171 -5.39 -3.87 -8.89
CA GLN A 171 -4.18 -4.51 -8.35
C GLN A 171 -4.43 -5.26 -7.03
N ARG A 172 -5.60 -5.07 -6.40
CA ARG A 172 -5.93 -5.71 -5.13
C ARG A 172 -6.38 -7.15 -5.30
N ALA A 173 -5.58 -8.06 -4.73
CA ALA A 173 -6.04 -9.40 -4.37
C ALA A 173 -6.96 -9.32 -3.15
N ARG A 174 -7.93 -10.23 -3.06
CA ARG A 174 -8.91 -10.32 -1.96
C ARG A 174 -8.95 -11.73 -1.41
N SER A 175 -9.29 -11.89 -0.14
CA SER A 175 -9.75 -13.21 0.34
C SER A 175 -11.01 -13.63 -0.45
N LYS A 176 -11.37 -14.91 -0.39
CA LYS A 176 -12.60 -15.45 -0.98
C LYS A 176 -13.83 -14.74 -0.41
N SER A 177 -13.90 -14.50 0.89
CA SER A 177 -15.01 -13.79 1.53
C SER A 177 -15.08 -12.33 1.07
N GLU A 178 -13.94 -11.61 1.09
CA GLU A 178 -13.87 -10.23 0.59
C GLU A 178 -14.20 -10.14 -0.90
N PHE A 179 -13.80 -11.15 -1.69
CA PHE A 179 -14.08 -11.21 -3.12
C PHE A 179 -15.57 -11.38 -3.39
N LEU A 180 -16.23 -12.29 -2.67
CA LEU A 180 -17.67 -12.52 -2.77
C LEU A 180 -18.47 -11.28 -2.38
N GLU A 181 -18.07 -10.56 -1.33
CA GLU A 181 -18.71 -9.27 -0.99
C GLU A 181 -18.43 -8.20 -2.05
N HIS A 182 -17.20 -8.14 -2.56
CA HIS A 182 -16.81 -7.16 -3.56
C HIS A 182 -17.61 -7.27 -4.87
N ILE A 183 -17.80 -8.49 -5.40
CA ILE A 183 -18.49 -8.67 -6.69
C ILE A 183 -19.97 -8.28 -6.65
N LYS A 184 -20.59 -8.24 -5.46
CA LYS A 184 -21.99 -7.78 -5.30
C LYS A 184 -22.18 -6.32 -5.69
N SER A 185 -21.14 -5.49 -5.59
CA SER A 185 -21.20 -4.04 -5.85
C SER A 185 -20.20 -3.56 -6.90
N CYS A 186 -19.42 -4.45 -7.50
CA CYS A 186 -18.43 -4.10 -8.51
C CYS A 186 -19.08 -3.97 -9.90
N HIS A 187 -19.11 -2.76 -10.46
CA HIS A 187 -19.73 -2.50 -11.76
C HIS A 187 -19.24 -3.45 -12.86
N GLY A 188 -17.92 -3.53 -13.10
CA GLY A 188 -17.37 -4.42 -14.11
C GLY A 188 -17.60 -5.91 -13.83
N ALA A 189 -17.79 -6.33 -12.56
CA ALA A 189 -18.16 -7.72 -12.27
C ALA A 189 -19.63 -7.98 -12.61
N LEU A 190 -20.51 -7.01 -12.33
CA LEU A 190 -21.94 -7.07 -12.63
C LEU A 190 -22.25 -6.91 -14.13
N GLU A 191 -21.29 -6.43 -14.94
CA GLU A 191 -21.35 -6.45 -16.41
C GLU A 191 -20.92 -7.80 -16.97
N LEU A 192 -19.84 -8.38 -16.42
CA LEU A 192 -19.35 -9.70 -16.83
C LEU A 192 -20.29 -10.84 -16.45
N ALA A 193 -20.99 -10.71 -15.32
CA ALA A 193 -21.87 -11.73 -14.76
C ALA A 193 -23.18 -11.08 -14.27
N PRO A 194 -24.11 -10.74 -15.18
CA PRO A 194 -25.37 -10.06 -14.84
C PRO A 194 -26.24 -10.80 -13.82
N GLU A 195 -26.14 -12.14 -13.74
CA GLU A 195 -26.83 -12.99 -12.77
C GLU A 195 -26.49 -12.66 -11.31
N LEU A 196 -25.36 -11.99 -11.06
CA LEU A 196 -25.01 -11.48 -9.74
C LEU A 196 -25.96 -10.37 -9.27
N ARG A 197 -26.63 -9.67 -10.18
CA ARG A 197 -27.63 -8.63 -9.86
C ARG A 197 -28.90 -9.25 -9.28
N SER A 198 -29.28 -10.44 -9.74
CA SER A 198 -30.54 -11.13 -9.40
C SER A 198 -30.53 -11.77 -8.01
N LYS A 199 -29.37 -11.95 -7.38
CA LYS A 199 -29.25 -12.52 -6.02
C LYS A 199 -29.47 -11.50 -4.88
N ARG A 200 -29.78 -10.24 -5.19
CA ARG A 200 -30.13 -9.21 -4.19
C ARG A 200 -31.58 -9.25 -3.70
N VAL A 201 -32.44 -10.08 -4.30
CA VAL A 201 -33.87 -10.14 -3.97
C VAL A 201 -34.19 -11.50 -3.34
N LYS A 202 -33.76 -11.71 -2.09
CA LYS A 202 -34.39 -12.64 -1.14
C LYS A 202 -34.02 -12.20 0.28
N GLU A 203 -34.76 -11.21 0.79
CA GLU A 203 -35.11 -11.08 2.21
C GLU A 203 -36.64 -11.13 2.30
#